data_AF-A0A0F9AXZ3-F1
#
_entry.id   AF-A0A0F9AXZ3-F1
#
_cell.length_a   1.000
_cell.length_b   1.000
_cell.length_c   1.000
_cell.angle_alpha   90.00
_cell.angle_beta   90.00
_cell.angle_gamma   90.00
#
_symmetry.space_group_name_H-M   'P 1'
#
loop_
_entity.id
_entity.type
_entity.pdbx_description
1 polymer ?
#
loop_
_entity_poly.entity_id
_entity_poly.type
_entity_poly.pdbx_seq_one_letter_code
_entity_poly.pdbx_strand_id
1 'polypeptide(L)'
;QANPFVVGIVWWLSPSREQDWPCNCAANSEADQGLGVGVYPVDAAPVYPDHPHEMCTLAPQVGNTAQTTEDIRLWLAGEESEQDYGSLFDLTGLVFQLLTLWGMREA
;
A
#
# COMPACT_ATOMS: atom_id res chain seq x y z
N GLN A 1 -13.94 5.83 -11.70
CA GLN A 1 -12.95 6.63 -10.95
C GLN A 1 -12.15 5.65 -10.09
N ALA A 2 -10.81 5.70 -10.10
CA ALA A 2 -9.99 4.81 -9.27
C ALA A 2 -10.02 5.29 -7.81
N ASN A 3 -10.07 4.37 -6.85
CA ASN A 3 -9.98 4.71 -5.44
C ASN A 3 -8.50 4.93 -5.06
N PRO A 4 -8.06 6.15 -4.74
CA PRO A 4 -6.65 6.45 -4.49
C PRO A 4 -6.11 5.85 -3.19
N PHE A 5 -6.99 5.38 -2.30
CA PHE A 5 -6.60 4.81 -1.01
C PHE A 5 -6.33 3.30 -1.08
N VAL A 6 -6.61 2.67 -2.22
CA VAL A 6 -6.36 1.23 -2.43
C VAL A 6 -4.88 1.04 -2.75
N VAL A 7 -4.17 0.31 -1.90
CA VAL A 7 -2.75 -0.02 -2.05
C VAL A 7 -2.54 -1.39 -2.69
N GLY A 8 -3.56 -2.24 -2.69
CA GLY A 8 -3.49 -3.59 -3.26
C GLY A 8 -4.81 -4.34 -3.21
N ILE A 9 -4.76 -5.62 -3.55
CA ILE A 9 -5.87 -6.56 -3.51
C ILE A 9 -5.51 -7.69 -2.55
N VAL A 10 -6.32 -7.91 -1.53
CA VAL A 10 -6.13 -8.99 -0.55
C VAL A 10 -6.93 -10.23 -0.93
N TRP A 11 -6.28 -11.40 -0.85
CA TRP A 11 -6.90 -12.71 -1.03
C TRP A 11 -7.39 -13.26 0.32
N TRP A 12 -8.70 -13.22 0.54
CA TRP A 12 -9.33 -13.81 1.72
C TRP A 12 -9.64 -15.28 1.49
N LEU A 13 -8.91 -16.14 2.20
CA LEU A 13 -9.12 -17.59 2.18
C LEU A 13 -10.42 -17.93 2.90
N SER A 14 -11.32 -18.64 2.21
CA SER A 14 -12.53 -19.15 2.87
C SER A 14 -12.21 -20.36 3.74
N PRO A 15 -12.71 -20.41 5.00
CA PRO A 15 -12.58 -21.59 5.85
C PRO A 15 -13.45 -22.76 5.35
N SER A 16 -14.49 -22.47 4.56
CA SER A 16 -15.42 -23.47 4.01
C SER A 16 -14.95 -24.03 2.67
N ARG A 17 -13.67 -23.85 2.29
CA ARG A 17 -13.17 -24.42 1.04
C ARG A 17 -13.24 -25.95 1.10
N GLU A 18 -13.73 -26.57 0.04
CA GLU A 18 -13.56 -27.99 -0.16
C GLU A 18 -12.06 -28.24 -0.45
N GLN A 19 -11.38 -29.01 0.39
CA GLN A 19 -9.95 -29.34 0.20
C GLN A 19 -9.70 -30.29 -0.97
N ASP A 20 -10.76 -30.83 -1.56
CA ASP A 20 -10.68 -31.88 -2.57
C ASP A 20 -10.39 -31.36 -3.99
N TRP A 21 -10.44 -30.04 -4.20
CA TRP A 21 -10.08 -29.43 -5.48
C TRP A 21 -8.61 -29.03 -5.51
N PRO A 22 -7.87 -29.38 -6.59
CA PRO A 22 -6.52 -28.84 -6.80
C PRO A 22 -6.63 -27.32 -6.99
N CYS A 23 -6.13 -26.57 -6.01
CA CYS A 23 -6.20 -25.11 -5.98
C CYS A 23 -4.93 -24.50 -5.35
N ASN A 24 -4.66 -23.25 -5.67
CA ASN A 24 -3.59 -22.44 -5.12
C ASN A 24 -4.06 -21.50 -3.99
N CYS A 25 -5.33 -21.58 -3.57
CA CYS A 25 -5.94 -20.62 -2.65
C CYS A 25 -5.15 -20.40 -1.35
N ALA A 26 -4.59 -21.46 -0.76
CA ALA A 26 -3.77 -21.34 0.45
C ALA A 26 -2.47 -20.59 0.17
N ALA A 27 -1.74 -20.98 -0.88
CA ALA A 27 -0.53 -20.31 -1.32
C ALA A 27 -0.82 -18.83 -1.66
N ASN A 28 -1.95 -18.56 -2.32
CA ASN A 28 -2.34 -17.21 -2.68
C ASN A 28 -2.62 -16.36 -1.43
N SER A 29 -3.24 -16.92 -0.39
CA SER A 29 -3.51 -16.22 0.87
C SER A 29 -2.28 -16.04 1.77
N GLU A 30 -1.22 -16.83 1.57
CA GLU A 30 -0.01 -16.82 2.40
C GLU A 30 1.16 -16.06 1.74
N ALA A 31 1.07 -15.76 0.44
CA ALA A 31 2.11 -15.03 -0.26
C ALA A 31 2.29 -13.60 0.30
N ASP A 32 3.53 -13.16 0.47
CA ASP A 32 3.85 -11.80 0.86
C ASP A 32 4.73 -11.14 -0.20
N GLN A 33 4.24 -10.05 -0.79
CA GLN A 33 4.93 -9.24 -1.79
C GLN A 33 5.38 -7.88 -1.23
N GLY A 34 5.46 -7.75 0.10
CA GLY A 34 5.84 -6.51 0.80
C GLY A 34 4.67 -5.58 1.12
N LEU A 35 3.43 -5.98 0.78
CA LEU A 35 2.19 -5.26 1.11
C LEU A 35 1.41 -5.91 2.26
N GLY A 36 1.94 -7.01 2.82
CA GLY A 36 1.28 -7.85 3.81
C GLY A 36 0.88 -9.21 3.24
N VAL A 37 0.67 -10.16 4.14
CA VAL A 37 0.30 -11.55 3.80
C VAL A 37 -1.02 -11.58 3.02
N GLY A 38 -1.00 -12.23 1.86
CA GLY A 38 -2.13 -12.37 0.95
C GLY A 38 -2.46 -11.09 0.18
N VAL A 39 -1.63 -10.04 0.26
CA VAL A 39 -1.86 -8.76 -0.41
C VAL A 39 -0.99 -8.64 -1.67
N TYR A 40 -1.66 -8.38 -2.79
CA TYR A 40 -1.06 -8.27 -4.11
C TYR A 40 -1.12 -6.83 -4.61
N PRO A 41 -0.15 -6.39 -5.42
CA PRO A 41 -0.31 -5.18 -6.25
C PRO A 41 -1.58 -5.27 -7.09
N VAL A 42 -2.21 -4.12 -7.36
CA VAL A 42 -3.52 -4.03 -8.05
C VAL A 42 -3.51 -4.71 -9.42
N ASP A 43 -2.37 -4.72 -10.10
CA ASP A 43 -2.14 -5.30 -11.42
C ASP A 43 -1.50 -6.71 -11.39
N ALA A 44 -1.24 -7.25 -10.19
CA ALA A 44 -0.54 -8.52 -10.00
C ALA A 44 -1.31 -9.52 -9.12
N ALA A 45 -2.61 -9.30 -8.90
CA ALA A 45 -3.46 -10.27 -8.23
C ALA A 45 -3.50 -11.60 -9.02
N PRO A 46 -3.49 -12.77 -8.36
CA PRO A 46 -3.59 -14.05 -9.04
C PRO A 46 -4.92 -14.19 -9.77
N VAL A 47 -4.99 -15.16 -10.69
CA VAL A 47 -6.22 -15.47 -11.43
C VAL A 47 -7.35 -15.79 -10.45
N TYR A 48 -8.51 -15.19 -10.68
CA TYR A 48 -9.71 -15.40 -9.87
C TYR A 48 -10.95 -15.54 -10.75
N PRO A 49 -11.84 -16.52 -10.49
CA PRO A 49 -11.70 -17.58 -9.48
C PRO A 49 -10.56 -18.56 -9.82
N ASP A 50 -9.93 -19.17 -8.81
CA ASP A 50 -8.85 -20.15 -9.02
C ASP A 50 -9.42 -21.53 -9.43
N HIS A 51 -10.60 -21.87 -8.94
CA HIS A 51 -11.29 -23.12 -9.27
C HIS A 51 -12.83 -22.99 -9.37
N PRO A 52 -13.55 -23.99 -9.91
CA PRO A 52 -15.00 -24.03 -9.86
C PRO A 52 -15.51 -24.01 -8.41
N HIS A 53 -16.65 -23.35 -8.16
CA HIS A 53 -17.22 -23.19 -6.82
C HIS A 53 -16.26 -22.52 -5.81
N GLU A 54 -15.38 -21.65 -6.30
CA GLU A 54 -14.49 -20.83 -5.47
C GLU A 54 -15.28 -20.09 -4.39
N MET A 55 -14.79 -20.19 -3.16
CA MET A 55 -15.39 -19.53 -2.00
C MET A 55 -14.46 -18.47 -1.39
N CYS A 56 -13.18 -18.43 -1.80
CA CYS A 56 -12.30 -17.32 -1.46
C CYS A 56 -12.80 -16.01 -2.08
N THR A 57 -12.36 -14.89 -1.53
CA THR A 57 -12.79 -13.56 -1.98
C THR A 57 -11.59 -12.66 -2.20
N LEU A 58 -11.62 -11.88 -3.27
CA LEU A 58 -10.71 -10.75 -3.46
C LEU A 58 -11.36 -9.47 -2.95
N ALA A 59 -10.65 -8.70 -2.14
CA ALA A 59 -11.10 -7.40 -1.67
C ALA A 59 -10.02 -6.33 -1.84
N PRO A 60 -10.39 -5.06 -2.07
CA PRO A 60 -9.43 -3.97 -2.03
C PRO A 60 -8.83 -3.84 -0.64
N GLN A 61 -7.50 -3.80 -0.57
CA GLN A 61 -6.77 -3.46 0.64
C GLN A 61 -6.49 -1.94 0.60
N VAL A 62 -7.02 -1.21 1.57
CA VAL A 62 -6.63 0.18 1.80
C VAL A 62 -5.32 0.23 2.59
N GLY A 63 -4.63 1.37 2.54
CA GLY A 63 -3.47 1.62 3.38
C GLY A 63 -3.80 1.59 4.87
N ASN A 64 -2.98 2.24 5.69
CA ASN A 64 -3.28 2.36 7.12
C ASN A 64 -4.68 2.96 7.32
N THR A 65 -5.59 2.21 7.92
CA THR A 65 -7.00 2.62 8.06
C THR A 65 -7.16 3.94 8.82
N ALA A 66 -6.35 4.16 9.86
CA ALA A 66 -6.42 5.40 10.65
C ALA A 66 -5.97 6.60 9.83
N GLN A 67 -4.84 6.47 9.12
CA GLN A 67 -4.33 7.51 8.22
C GLN A 67 -5.30 7.78 7.07
N THR A 68 -5.78 6.72 6.41
CA THR A 68 -6.76 6.82 5.31
C THR A 68 -8.04 7.51 5.76
N THR A 69 -8.52 7.22 6.98
CA THR A 69 -9.72 7.88 7.52
C THR A 69 -9.47 9.38 7.72
N GLU A 70 -8.27 9.75 8.18
CA GLU A 70 -7.90 11.15 8.36
C GLU A 70 -7.73 11.88 7.03
N ASP A 71 -7.07 11.25 6.06
CA ASP A 71 -6.94 11.78 4.70
C ASP A 71 -8.32 12.07 4.08
N ILE A 72 -9.28 11.16 4.26
CA ILE A 72 -10.66 11.35 3.79
C ILE A 72 -11.34 12.52 4.52
N ARG A 73 -11.13 12.67 5.84
CA ARG A 73 -11.71 13.80 6.60
C ARG A 73 -11.17 15.14 6.12
N LEU A 74 -9.86 15.24 5.95
CA LEU A 74 -9.20 16.44 5.47
C LEU A 74 -9.68 16.79 4.06
N TRP A 75 -9.72 15.79 3.17
CA TRP A 75 -10.25 15.97 1.82
C TRP A 75 -11.70 16.50 1.80
N LEU A 76 -12.57 15.97 2.67
CA LEU A 76 -13.95 16.46 2.81
C LEU A 76 -14.03 17.87 3.42
N ALA A 77 -13.08 18.24 4.28
CA ALA A 77 -12.97 19.58 4.86
C ALA A 77 -12.39 20.61 3.86
N GLY A 78 -11.85 20.16 2.72
CA GLY A 78 -11.15 21.00 1.76
C GLY A 78 -9.71 21.32 2.17
N GLU A 79 -9.15 20.55 3.10
CA GLU A 79 -7.78 20.66 3.60
C GLU A 79 -6.94 19.52 3.00
N GLU A 80 -5.70 19.78 2.59
CA GLU A 80 -4.80 18.72 2.11
C GLU A 80 -4.06 18.10 3.29
N SER A 81 -3.92 16.76 3.31
CA SER A 81 -3.10 16.10 4.31
C SER A 81 -1.61 16.38 4.05
N GLU A 82 -0.92 16.86 5.09
CA GLU A 82 0.52 17.06 5.06
C GLU A 82 1.18 15.67 5.02
N GLN A 83 1.50 15.20 3.81
CA GLN A 83 2.21 13.95 3.63
C GLN A 83 3.63 14.11 4.19
N ASP A 84 3.94 13.41 5.28
CA ASP A 84 5.27 13.32 5.86
C ASP A 84 6.20 12.53 4.92
N TYR A 85 6.74 13.23 3.93
CA TYR A 85 7.83 12.76 3.10
C TYR A 85 9.11 12.78 3.92
N GLY A 86 9.37 11.72 4.68
CA GLY A 86 10.54 11.59 5.53
C GLY A 86 11.84 12.09 4.87
N SER A 87 12.30 13.24 5.35
CA SER A 87 13.69 13.73 5.47
C SER A 87 14.68 13.64 4.29
N LEU A 88 14.27 13.48 3.02
CA LEU A 88 15.25 13.61 1.93
C LEU A 88 15.55 15.07 1.56
N PHE A 89 14.59 15.97 1.75
CA PHE A 89 14.74 17.40 1.44
C PHE A 89 15.46 18.20 2.53
N ASP A 90 15.41 17.78 3.80
CA ASP A 90 16.14 18.45 4.90
C ASP A 90 17.67 18.38 4.74
N LEU A 91 18.17 17.27 4.19
CA LEU A 91 19.61 17.13 3.93
C LEU A 91 20.09 18.10 2.83
N THR A 92 19.25 18.38 1.83
CA THR A 92 19.62 19.33 0.76
C THR A 92 19.70 20.77 1.28
N GLY A 93 18.84 21.15 2.23
CA GLY A 93 18.89 22.45 2.92
C GLY A 93 20.14 22.60 3.79
N LEU A 94 20.50 21.57 4.55
CA LEU A 94 21.71 21.54 5.38
C LEU A 94 22.99 21.59 4.53
N VAL A 95 23.06 20.87 3.41
CA VAL A 95 24.21 20.91 2.49
C VAL A 95 24.37 22.30 1.88
N PHE A 96 23.28 22.96 1.47
CA PHE A 96 23.35 24.31 0.92
C PHE A 96 23.83 25.33 1.97
N GLN A 97 23.34 25.23 3.21
CA GLN A 97 23.78 26.10 4.31
C GLN A 97 25.27 25.91 4.62
N LEU A 98 25.77 24.68 4.67
CA LEU A 98 27.19 24.39 4.88
C LEU A 98 28.08 24.92 3.76
N LEU A 99 27.64 24.83 2.50
CA LEU A 99 28.37 25.36 1.34
C LEU A 99 28.44 26.89 1.36
N THR A 100 27.35 27.58 1.74
CA THR A 100 27.38 29.05 1.87
C THR A 100 28.28 29.54 3.00
N LEU A 101 28.31 28.83 4.14
CA LEU A 101 29.19 29.17 5.26
C LEU A 101 30.67 28.92 4.95
N TRP A 102 30.99 27.93 4.12
CA TRP A 102 32.36 27.69 3.66
C TRP A 102 32.80 28.70 2.60
N GLY A 103 31.91 29.07 1.67
CA GLY A 103 32.18 30.05 0.62
C GLY A 103 32.39 31.49 1.12
N MET A 104 31.86 31.86 2.28
CA MET A 104 32.09 33.20 2.88
C MET A 104 33.40 33.32 3.67
N ARG A 105 34.16 32.23 3.83
CA ARG A 105 35.42 32.21 4.58
C ARG A 105 36.65 32.39 3.68
N GLU A 106 36.48 32.32 2.36
CA GLU A 106 37.55 32.43 1.35
C GLU A 106 37.45 33.70 0.47
N ALA A 107 36.58 34.66 0.82
CA ALA A 107 36.48 35.99 0.21
C ALA A 107 36.92 37.08 1.21
#